data_AF-A0A4Q3JJ08-F1
#
_entry.id   AF-A0A4Q3JJ08-F1
#
_cell.length_a   1.000
_cell.length_b   1.000
_cell.length_c   1.000
_cell.angle_alpha   90.00
_cell.angle_beta   90.00
_cell.angle_gamma   90.00
#
_symmetry.space_group_name_H-M   'P 1'
#
loop_
_entity.id
_entity.type
_entity.pdbx_description
1 polymer ?
#
loop_
_entity_poly.entity_id
_entity_poly.type
_entity_poly.pdbx_seq_one_letter_code
_entity_poly.pdbx_strand_id
1 'polypeptide(L)'
;MQKLARELDETARQSAAMVEGITLALEILADKTLSPEQAKRRAVSTIVSALQGQDRIEQRCQNMALAVRQFALLPPSAPESVYDEIWASLVLDELRVPALSGVAAHGLHGEAELF
;
A
#
# COMPACT_ATOMS: atom_id res chain seq x y z
N MET A 1 5.82 -14.96 -13.76
CA MET A 1 6.12 -13.64 -14.35
C MET A 1 4.90 -12.71 -14.43
N GLN A 2 3.72 -13.18 -14.88
CA GLN A 2 2.51 -12.33 -14.93
C GLN A 2 2.11 -11.77 -13.55
N LYS A 3 2.17 -12.59 -12.49
CA LYS A 3 1.91 -12.13 -11.11
C LYS A 3 2.86 -11.00 -10.69
N LEU A 4 4.17 -11.17 -10.89
CA LEU A 4 5.17 -10.13 -10.59
C LEU A 4 4.90 -8.80 -11.33
N ALA A 5 4.52 -8.86 -12.61
CA ALA A 5 4.18 -7.67 -13.36
C ALA A 5 2.97 -6.93 -12.76
N ARG A 6 1.90 -7.66 -12.39
CA ARG A 6 0.73 -7.08 -11.71
C ARG A 6 1.09 -6.45 -10.38
N GLU A 7 1.94 -7.11 -9.60
CA GLU A 7 2.40 -6.58 -8.31
C GLU A 7 3.19 -5.27 -8.48
N LEU A 8 4.03 -5.18 -9.50
CA LEU A 8 4.77 -3.95 -9.83
C LEU A 8 3.84 -2.82 -10.31
N ASP A 9 2.87 -3.14 -11.16
CA ASP A 9 1.86 -2.17 -11.62
C ASP A 9 1.05 -1.62 -10.44
N GLU A 10 0.65 -2.49 -9.52
CA GLU A 10 -0.07 -2.12 -8.31
C GLU A 10 0.79 -1.27 -7.37
N THR A 11 2.06 -1.63 -7.16
CA THR A 11 3.02 -0.81 -6.42
C THR A 11 3.17 0.59 -7.01
N ALA A 12 3.27 0.71 -8.34
CA ALA A 12 3.38 1.99 -9.02
C ALA A 12 2.12 2.84 -8.84
N ARG A 13 0.94 2.22 -9.00
CA ARG A 13 -0.36 2.87 -8.79
C ARG A 13 -0.51 3.39 -7.35
N GLN A 14 -0.21 2.56 -6.35
CA GLN A 14 -0.31 2.94 -4.95
C GLN A 14 0.70 4.04 -4.58
N SER A 15 1.91 4.01 -5.16
CA SER A 15 2.92 5.06 -4.96
C SER A 15 2.44 6.41 -5.46
N ALA A 16 1.80 6.45 -6.63
CA ALA A 16 1.19 7.68 -7.15
C ALA A 16 0.08 8.19 -6.22
N ALA A 17 -0.83 7.30 -5.79
CA ALA A 17 -1.92 7.64 -4.87
C ALA A 17 -1.41 8.17 -3.51
N MET A 18 -0.28 7.66 -3.01
CA MET A 18 0.35 8.18 -1.79
C MET A 18 0.78 9.63 -1.95
N VAL A 19 1.46 9.96 -3.05
CA VAL A 19 1.91 11.32 -3.36
C VAL A 19 0.72 12.27 -3.57
N GLU A 20 -0.33 11.81 -4.26
CA GLU A 20 -1.59 12.54 -4.42
C GLU A 20 -2.24 12.83 -3.06
N GLY A 21 -2.27 11.86 -2.13
CA GLY A 21 -2.77 12.04 -0.78
C GLY A 21 -2.01 13.13 0.00
N ILE A 22 -0.68 13.14 -0.09
CA ILE A 22 0.13 14.21 0.53
C ILE A 22 -0.15 15.57 -0.12
N THR A 23 -0.28 15.60 -1.45
CA THR A 23 -0.59 16.84 -2.20
C THR A 23 -1.94 17.41 -1.76
N LEU A 24 -2.97 16.56 -1.69
CA LEU A 24 -4.29 16.92 -1.20
C LEU A 24 -4.25 17.45 0.24
N ALA A 25 -3.44 16.84 1.12
CA ALA A 25 -3.29 17.33 2.49
C ALA A 25 -2.69 18.74 2.54
N LEU A 26 -1.70 19.02 1.68
CA LEU A 26 -1.10 20.36 1.57
C LEU A 26 -2.10 21.38 1.02
N GLU A 27 -2.91 21.01 0.03
CA GLU A 27 -4.00 21.85 -0.49
C GLU A 27 -5.02 22.19 0.60
N ILE A 28 -5.43 21.21 1.41
CA ILE A 28 -6.33 21.42 2.55
C ILE A 28 -5.73 22.40 3.57
N LEU A 29 -4.43 22.30 3.85
CA LEU A 29 -3.73 23.23 4.76
C LEU A 29 -3.61 24.65 4.18
N ALA A 30 -3.56 24.77 2.85
CA ALA A 30 -3.49 26.06 2.16
C ALA A 30 -4.87 26.72 1.96
N ASP A 31 -5.97 25.97 2.14
CA ASP A 31 -7.33 26.45 1.95
C ASP A 31 -7.74 27.47 3.03
N LYS A 32 -7.77 28.74 2.64
CA LYS A 32 -8.14 29.88 3.50
C LYS A 32 -9.64 29.93 3.82
N THR A 33 -10.47 29.11 3.17
CA THR A 33 -11.91 29.04 3.44
C THR A 33 -12.23 28.15 4.65
N LEU A 34 -11.30 27.28 5.05
CA LEU A 34 -11.41 26.43 6.22
C LEU A 34 -10.91 27.14 7.48
N SER A 35 -11.54 26.85 8.62
CA SER A 35 -10.93 27.23 9.90
C SER A 35 -9.63 26.44 10.13
N PRO A 36 -8.63 27.02 10.83
CA PRO A 36 -7.34 26.34 11.06
C PRO A 36 -7.47 24.93 11.67
N GLU A 37 -8.40 24.75 12.61
CA GLU A 37 -8.65 23.45 13.25
C GLU A 37 -9.28 22.43 12.29
N GLN A 38 -10.17 22.86 11.40
CA GLN A 38 -10.75 21.99 10.37
C GLN A 38 -9.72 21.57 9.33
N ALA A 39 -8.92 22.53 8.84
CA ALA A 39 -7.83 22.26 7.90
C ALA A 39 -6.84 21.26 8.50
N LYS A 40 -6.37 21.51 9.73
CA LYS A 40 -5.47 20.60 10.47
C LYS A 40 -6.06 19.20 10.61
N ARG A 41 -7.30 19.05 11.08
CA ARG A 41 -7.92 17.73 11.29
C ARG A 41 -8.03 16.94 9.98
N ARG A 42 -8.50 17.59 8.91
CA ARG A 42 -8.65 16.96 7.59
C ARG A 42 -7.28 16.57 7.01
N ALA A 43 -6.32 17.48 7.02
CA ALA A 43 -4.98 17.21 6.52
C ALA A 43 -4.28 16.08 7.27
N VAL A 44 -4.38 16.05 8.61
CA VAL A 44 -3.82 14.94 9.42
C VAL A 44 -4.45 13.61 9.01
N SER A 45 -5.77 13.55 8.84
CA SER A 45 -6.44 12.33 8.37
C SER A 45 -5.92 11.89 7.01
N THR A 46 -5.80 12.82 6.05
CA THR A 46 -5.30 12.51 4.71
C THR A 46 -3.84 12.04 4.72
N ILE A 47 -2.97 12.69 5.51
CA ILE A 47 -1.57 12.30 5.67
C ILE A 47 -1.48 10.89 6.27
N VAL A 48 -2.26 10.61 7.31
CA VAL A 48 -2.29 9.28 7.93
C VAL A 48 -2.67 8.21 6.92
N SER A 49 -3.72 8.42 6.12
CA SER A 49 -4.12 7.47 5.09
C SER A 49 -3.04 7.27 4.03
N ALA A 50 -2.36 8.34 3.60
CA ALA A 50 -1.25 8.26 2.65
C ALA A 50 -0.06 7.46 3.22
N LEU A 51 0.30 7.69 4.48
CA LEU A 51 1.38 6.96 5.17
C LEU A 51 1.04 5.46 5.35
N GLN A 52 -0.22 5.12 5.54
CA GLN A 52 -0.65 3.73 5.56
C GLN A 52 -0.53 3.06 4.18
N GLY A 53 -0.82 3.80 3.11
CA GLY A 53 -0.51 3.37 1.75
C GLY A 53 0.98 3.09 1.57
N GLN A 54 1.85 3.94 2.11
CA GLN A 54 3.31 3.75 2.04
C GLN A 54 3.78 2.47 2.75
N ASP A 55 3.20 2.13 3.91
CA ASP A 55 3.53 0.90 4.62
C ASP A 55 3.18 -0.35 3.78
N ARG A 56 1.99 -0.36 3.15
CA ARG A 56 1.58 -1.43 2.23
C ARG A 56 2.52 -1.55 1.02
N ILE A 57 2.96 -0.42 0.46
CA ILE A 57 3.93 -0.39 -0.65
C ILE A 57 5.25 -1.04 -0.23
N GLU A 58 5.75 -0.70 0.95
CA GLU A 58 7.00 -1.26 1.48
C GLU A 58 6.90 -2.78 1.65
N GLN A 59 5.83 -3.27 2.28
CA GLN A 59 5.59 -4.69 2.46
C GLN A 59 5.48 -5.45 1.13
N ARG A 60 4.75 -4.91 0.15
CA ARG A 60 4.62 -5.50 -1.19
C ARG A 60 5.98 -5.61 -1.88
N CYS A 61 6.81 -4.57 -1.81
CA CYS A 61 8.19 -4.59 -2.32
C CYS A 61 9.05 -5.66 -1.65
N GLN A 62 8.97 -5.80 -0.33
CA GLN A 62 9.68 -6.83 0.42
C GLN A 62 9.24 -8.24 0.01
N ASN A 63 7.93 -8.46 -0.13
CA ASN A 63 7.33 -9.71 -0.56
C ASN A 63 7.76 -10.09 -1.98
N MET A 64 7.67 -9.17 -2.94
CA MET A 64 8.17 -9.39 -4.30
C MET A 64 9.65 -9.75 -4.30
N ALA A 65 10.48 -9.04 -3.53
CA ALA A 65 11.91 -9.30 -3.46
C ALA A 65 12.20 -10.69 -2.85
N LEU A 66 11.43 -11.12 -1.84
CA LEU A 66 11.54 -12.45 -1.26
C LEU A 66 11.17 -13.54 -2.28
N ALA A 67 10.03 -13.38 -2.96
CA ALA A 67 9.55 -14.30 -3.98
C ALA A 67 10.56 -14.48 -5.10
N VAL A 68 11.08 -13.37 -5.65
CA VAL A 68 12.08 -13.40 -6.74
C VAL A 68 13.37 -14.09 -6.30
N ARG A 69 13.82 -13.88 -5.06
CA ARG A 69 14.97 -14.63 -4.51
C ARG A 69 14.70 -16.13 -4.44
N GLN A 70 13.50 -16.54 -4.02
CA GLN A 70 13.14 -17.95 -3.98
C GLN A 70 13.01 -18.55 -5.39
N PHE A 71 12.43 -17.83 -6.35
CA PHE A 71 12.37 -18.27 -7.76
C PHE A 71 13.75 -18.50 -8.36
N ALA A 72 14.73 -17.65 -8.03
CA ALA A 72 16.10 -17.79 -8.53
C ALA A 72 16.81 -19.04 -8.02
N LEU A 73 16.33 -19.65 -6.92
CA LEU A 73 16.88 -20.88 -6.35
C LEU A 73 16.20 -22.15 -6.88
N LEU A 74 15.09 -22.01 -7.63
CA LEU A 74 14.36 -23.16 -8.16
C LEU A 74 15.12 -23.80 -9.34
N PRO A 75 15.12 -25.14 -9.44
CA PRO A 75 15.65 -25.81 -10.63
C PRO A 75 14.80 -25.44 -11.86
N PRO A 76 15.36 -25.47 -13.09
CA PRO A 76 14.59 -25.20 -14.31
C PRO A 76 13.40 -26.14 -14.55
N SER A 77 13.38 -27.30 -13.88
CA SER A 77 12.31 -28.29 -13.93
C SER A 77 11.24 -28.11 -12.84
N ALA A 78 11.33 -27.06 -12.02
CA ALA A 78 10.36 -26.82 -10.97
C ALA A 78 8.95 -26.64 -11.57
N PRO A 79 7.93 -27.35 -11.05
CA PRO A 79 6.56 -27.20 -11.53
C PRO A 79 5.99 -25.85 -11.10
N GLU A 80 5.01 -25.35 -11.86
CA GLU A 80 4.34 -24.07 -11.60
C GLU A 80 3.72 -24.00 -10.18
N SER A 81 3.26 -25.13 -9.63
CA SER A 81 2.71 -25.21 -8.28
C SER A 81 3.68 -24.72 -7.20
N VAL A 82 4.99 -24.90 -7.36
CA VAL A 82 5.98 -24.41 -6.40
C VAL A 82 6.06 -22.88 -6.43
N TYR A 83 5.90 -22.26 -7.60
CA TYR A 83 5.83 -20.81 -7.71
C TYR A 83 4.56 -20.27 -7.05
N ASP A 84 3.43 -20.97 -7.21
CA ASP A 84 2.17 -20.60 -6.58
C ASP A 84 2.21 -20.73 -5.06
N GLU A 85 2.85 -21.76 -4.52
CA GLU A 85 3.09 -21.91 -3.09
C GLU A 85 3.95 -20.80 -2.51
N ILE A 86 5.03 -20.42 -3.21
CA ILE A 86 5.86 -19.27 -2.82
C ILE A 86 5.02 -18.01 -2.73
N TRP A 87 4.20 -17.71 -3.75
CA TRP A 87 3.30 -16.55 -3.72
C TRP A 87 2.30 -16.61 -2.57
N ALA A 88 1.68 -17.78 -2.34
CA ALA A 88 0.70 -17.97 -1.27
C ALA A 88 1.29 -17.87 0.14
N SER A 89 2.61 -18.03 0.29
CA SER A 89 3.31 -17.92 1.57
C SER A 89 3.58 -16.47 2.01
N LEU A 90 3.43 -15.50 1.09
CA LEU A 90 3.69 -14.09 1.38
C LEU A 90 2.51 -13.48 2.14
N VAL A 91 2.81 -12.71 3.18
CA VAL A 91 1.81 -12.08 4.06
C VAL A 91 1.97 -10.57 4.00
N LEU A 92 0.85 -9.85 4.02
CA LEU A 92 0.82 -8.42 4.33
C LEU A 92 0.46 -8.30 5.80
N ASP A 93 1.35 -7.71 6.58
CA ASP A 93 1.12 -7.43 7.99
C ASP A 93 0.13 -6.27 8.15
N GLU A 94 -0.59 -6.29 9.27
CA GLU A 94 -1.38 -5.15 9.69
C GLU A 94 -0.48 -3.91 9.84
N LEU A 95 -1.04 -2.75 9.48
CA LEU A 95 -0.33 -1.47 9.44
C LEU A 95 0.54 -1.25 10.68
N ARG A 96 1.81 -0.87 10.47
CA ARG A 96 2.84 -0.70 11.53
C ARG A 96 2.47 0.23 12.67
N VAL A 97 1.44 1.08 12.51
CA VAL A 97 0.93 1.96 13.56
C VAL A 97 -0.54 1.62 13.86
N PRO A 98 -0.80 0.72 14.83
CA PRO A 98 -2.16 0.30 15.17
C PRO A 98 -3.09 1.45 15.53
N ALA A 99 -2.56 2.49 16.18
CA ALA A 99 -3.31 3.69 16.56
C ALA A 99 -3.88 4.50 15.37
N LEU A 100 -3.34 4.29 14.16
CA LEU A 100 -3.79 4.96 12.95
C LEU A 100 -4.78 4.13 12.14
N SER A 101 -4.87 2.82 12.40
CA SER A 101 -5.74 1.89 11.65
C SER A 101 -7.22 2.32 11.64
N GLY A 102 -7.72 2.90 12.75
CA GLY A 102 -9.10 3.41 12.86
C GLY A 102 -9.36 4.79 12.25
N VAL A 103 -8.31 5.55 11.90
CA VAL A 103 -8.44 6.91 11.32
C VAL A 103 -8.80 6.83 9.84
N ALA A 104 -8.31 5.82 9.12
CA ALA A 104 -8.66 5.58 7.72
C ALA A 104 -9.92 4.72 7.52
N ALA A 105 -10.28 3.87 8.50
CA ALA A 105 -11.48 3.01 8.43
C ALA A 105 -12.81 3.78 8.29
N HIS A 106 -12.83 5.10 8.52
CA HIS A 106 -14.00 5.95 8.39
C HIS A 106 -14.05 6.73 7.05
N GLY A 107 -13.09 6.51 6.15
CA GLY A 107 -13.02 7.16 4.84
C GLY A 107 -13.43 6.23 3.69
N LEU A 108 -14.68 6.38 3.24
CA LEU A 108 -15.26 5.89 1.98
C LEU A 108 -15.34 4.35 1.79
N HIS A 109 -16.58 3.88 1.83
CA HIS A 109 -17.03 2.56 1.40
C HIS A 109 -16.40 2.10 0.08
N GLY A 110 -15.96 0.85 0.04
CA GLY A 110 -16.38 -0.05 -1.04
C GLY A 110 -15.31 -0.73 -1.91
N GLU A 111 -14.02 -0.48 -1.73
CA GLU A 111 -13.00 -1.24 -2.47
C GLU A 111 -12.45 -2.37 -1.62
N ALA A 112 -12.81 -3.60 -2.00
CA ALA A 112 -12.18 -4.80 -1.48
C ALA A 112 -10.67 -4.72 -1.72
N GLU A 113 -9.87 -4.93 -0.67
CA GLU A 113 -8.44 -5.21 -0.84
C GLU A 113 -8.31 -6.49 -1.67
N LEU A 114 -7.89 -6.33 -2.93
CA LEU A 114 -7.63 -7.47 -3.81
C LEU A 114 -6.29 -8.11 -3.44
N PHE A 115 -6.36 -9.44 -3.30
CA PHE A 115 -5.27 -10.41 -3.12
C PHE A 115 -4.51 -10.65 -4.43
#